data_AF-Q2NDD7-F1
#
_entry.id   AF-Q2NDD7-F1
#
_cell.length_a   1.000
_cell.length_b   1.000
_cell.length_c   1.000
_cell.angle_alpha   90.00
_cell.angle_beta   90.00
_cell.angle_gamma   90.00
#
_symmetry.space_group_name_H-M   'P 1'
#
loop_
_entity.id
_entity.type
_entity.pdbx_description
1 polymer ?
#
loop_
_entity_poly.entity_id
_entity_poly.type
_entity_poly.pdbx_seq_one_letter_code
_entity_poly.pdbx_strand_id
1 'polypeptide(L)'
;MTARIQALFASMALGLTALAGAALADVKSGVDAWSAGDYARAIKEWRGPATKGDPDAQFNMAQAYRLGRGVEQNLKQAEVFYAKAAAQGHLKAADNLGLLLFQGGRREEAMPYVKAAAERGDPRAQYLIGIAHFNGDLVEKDWVRAYALLTLANAAGLPQAGPAIRQMDDFIPLEQRQQAQPLAAQIKRDADVRRSSQLAAADLGGSPPPQIAAAVPARPAPRASDATRLPPAAARIPQPIAPTPVAPSVAAAQAAIAEATRVTGTQSPADAGATFAAREAPPRAAPARTATPRPAVDQPVRVAAAPTARTAPPPAPVAAPQTRAADGPWKVQLGAFSVRSNADNLWARLSGRNELDGTAKLLVPAGRLTKLQAGGFASRSAAQDACNALKRSGQSCLVTR
;
A
#
# COMPACT_ATOMS: atom_id res chain seq x y z
N MET A 1 89.42 26.99 21.37
CA MET A 1 89.20 26.88 19.91
C MET A 1 88.19 25.75 19.73
N THR A 2 86.96 25.88 19.27
CA THR A 2 86.20 26.91 18.55
C THR A 2 84.72 26.71 18.92
N ALA A 3 83.96 27.81 18.92
CA ALA A 3 82.59 27.90 19.37
C ALA A 3 81.58 28.00 18.20
N ARG A 4 80.30 27.76 18.53
CA ARG A 4 79.03 28.18 17.85
C ARG A 4 78.62 27.33 16.64
N ILE A 5 77.35 26.91 16.53
CA ILE A 5 76.14 27.69 16.14
C ILE A 5 74.88 26.89 16.64
N GLN A 6 74.05 27.37 17.59
CA GLN A 6 72.73 28.06 17.43
C GLN A 6 71.84 27.49 16.28
N ALA A 7 70.54 27.19 16.35
CA ALA A 7 69.43 27.65 17.18
C ALA A 7 68.18 26.75 16.99
N LEU A 8 67.33 26.72 18.02
CA LEU A 8 65.85 26.85 18.04
C LEU A 8 64.99 26.21 16.93
N PHE A 9 64.03 25.35 17.32
CA PHE A 9 62.58 25.35 16.99
C PHE A 9 61.96 24.12 17.73
N ALA A 10 61.37 24.26 18.93
CA ALA A 10 59.99 24.65 19.19
C ALA A 10 58.94 23.83 18.39
N SER A 11 58.35 22.85 19.09
CA SER A 11 56.93 22.48 19.06
C SER A 11 56.27 22.18 17.70
N MET A 12 55.94 20.91 17.43
CA MET A 12 54.75 20.61 16.62
C MET A 12 54.06 19.31 17.06
N ALA A 13 53.01 19.54 17.86
CA ALA A 13 51.72 18.86 17.91
C ALA A 13 51.63 17.35 17.62
N LEU A 14 51.12 16.63 18.62
CA LEU A 14 50.26 15.45 18.47
C LEU A 14 49.30 15.64 17.28
N GLY A 15 49.54 14.90 16.20
CA GLY A 15 48.56 14.69 15.14
C GLY A 15 47.45 13.77 15.65
N LEU A 16 46.42 14.35 16.28
CA LEU A 16 45.18 13.65 16.55
C LEU A 16 44.55 13.20 15.23
N THR A 17 44.23 11.92 15.20
CA THR A 17 43.35 11.22 14.26
C THR A 17 42.19 12.07 13.76
N ALA A 18 42.16 12.31 12.44
CA ALA A 18 40.95 12.65 11.71
C ALA A 18 40.82 11.74 10.48
N LEU A 19 40.62 10.44 10.72
CA LEU A 19 39.83 9.64 9.79
C LEU A 19 38.39 10.15 9.89
N ALA A 20 38.10 11.24 9.20
CA ALA A 20 36.73 11.56 8.82
C ALA A 20 36.31 10.46 7.83
N GLY A 21 35.86 9.34 8.38
CA GLY A 21 35.20 8.31 7.59
C GLY A 21 34.00 8.99 6.94
N ALA A 22 34.09 9.21 5.62
CA ALA A 22 32.90 9.48 4.84
C ALA A 22 31.97 8.29 5.10
N ALA A 23 30.97 8.49 5.96
CA ALA A 23 29.96 7.49 6.22
C ALA A 23 29.43 7.05 4.85
N LEU A 24 29.69 5.79 4.50
CA LEU A 24 29.28 5.26 3.21
C LEU A 24 27.78 5.43 3.14
N ALA A 25 27.34 6.25 2.18
CA ALA A 25 25.94 6.48 1.92
C ALA A 25 25.26 5.12 1.72
N ASP A 26 24.27 4.84 2.55
CA ASP A 26 23.59 3.55 2.65
C ASP A 26 22.10 3.72 2.30
N VAL A 27 21.58 2.80 1.48
CA VAL A 27 20.20 2.90 0.95
C VAL A 27 19.18 2.92 2.09
N LYS A 28 19.42 2.10 3.12
CA LYS A 28 18.55 2.01 4.30
C LYS A 28 18.57 3.32 5.10
N SER A 29 19.71 3.96 5.26
CA SER A 29 19.82 5.27 5.93
C SER A 29 18.97 6.34 5.26
N GLY A 30 18.91 6.33 3.91
CA GLY A 30 18.00 7.22 3.19
C GLY A 30 16.53 6.86 3.37
N VAL A 31 16.19 5.57 3.46
CA VAL A 31 14.82 5.11 3.76
C VAL A 31 14.39 5.55 5.16
N ASP A 32 15.26 5.39 6.16
CA ASP A 32 15.01 5.83 7.53
C ASP A 32 14.78 7.36 7.59
N ALA A 33 15.61 8.14 6.88
CA ALA A 33 15.45 9.59 6.79
C ALA A 33 14.13 9.99 6.12
N TRP A 34 13.74 9.30 5.03
CA TRP A 34 12.47 9.54 4.36
C TRP A 34 11.28 9.25 5.27
N SER A 35 11.29 8.11 5.97
CA SER A 35 10.23 7.74 6.92
C SER A 35 10.10 8.74 8.07
N ALA A 36 11.18 9.42 8.43
CA ALA A 36 11.18 10.53 9.40
C ALA A 36 10.71 11.88 8.80
N GLY A 37 10.44 11.94 7.50
CA GLY A 37 10.07 13.18 6.80
C GLY A 37 11.27 14.07 6.41
N ASP A 38 12.50 13.64 6.68
CA ASP A 38 13.73 14.34 6.28
C ASP A 38 14.09 13.95 4.84
N TYR A 39 13.31 14.47 3.89
CA TYR A 39 13.47 14.14 2.49
C TYR A 39 14.79 14.66 1.93
N ALA A 40 15.30 15.82 2.38
CA ALA A 40 16.57 16.36 1.90
C ALA A 40 17.74 15.44 2.24
N ARG A 41 17.77 14.91 3.48
CA ARG A 41 18.74 13.91 3.87
C ARG A 41 18.57 12.60 3.12
N ALA A 42 17.34 12.11 2.94
CA ALA A 42 17.09 10.89 2.16
C ALA A 42 17.71 10.97 0.75
N ILE A 43 17.53 12.09 0.05
CA ILE A 43 18.12 12.32 -1.26
C ILE A 43 19.64 12.35 -1.21
N LYS A 44 20.23 12.96 -0.18
CA LYS A 44 21.68 12.98 0.00
C LYS A 44 22.23 11.55 0.15
N GLU A 45 21.58 10.71 0.96
CA GLU A 45 22.00 9.32 1.19
C GLU A 45 21.80 8.45 -0.06
N TRP A 46 20.72 8.64 -0.83
CA TRP A 46 20.49 7.80 -2.02
C TRP A 46 21.31 8.21 -3.25
N ARG A 47 21.78 9.46 -3.34
CA ARG A 47 22.49 9.95 -4.53
C ARG A 47 23.71 9.12 -4.87
N GLY A 48 24.55 8.82 -3.88
CA GLY A 48 25.78 8.04 -4.08
C GLY A 48 25.50 6.62 -4.62
N PRO A 49 24.71 5.80 -3.91
CA PRO A 49 24.33 4.47 -4.38
C PRO A 49 23.61 4.48 -5.73
N ALA A 50 22.68 5.41 -5.97
CA ALA A 50 21.96 5.50 -7.23
C ALA A 50 22.89 5.78 -8.43
N THR A 51 23.89 6.66 -8.25
CA THR A 51 24.93 6.92 -9.26
C THR A 51 25.81 5.70 -9.50
N LYS A 52 26.07 4.87 -8.47
CA LYS A 52 26.83 3.63 -8.58
C LYS A 52 26.04 2.47 -9.19
N GLY A 53 24.75 2.65 -9.48
CA GLY A 53 23.93 1.64 -10.12
C GLY A 53 22.96 0.92 -9.19
N ASP A 54 22.96 1.20 -7.89
CA ASP A 54 22.12 0.48 -6.94
C ASP A 54 20.61 0.60 -7.31
N PRO A 55 19.92 -0.52 -7.60
CA PRO A 55 18.55 -0.48 -8.13
C PRO A 55 17.53 0.03 -7.11
N ASP A 56 17.74 -0.23 -5.81
CA ASP A 56 16.85 0.25 -4.75
C ASP A 56 16.99 1.77 -4.57
N ALA A 57 18.23 2.29 -4.59
CA ALA A 57 18.48 3.72 -4.54
C ALA A 57 17.97 4.45 -5.79
N GLN A 58 18.12 3.86 -6.98
CA GLN A 58 17.53 4.39 -8.21
C GLN A 58 16.00 4.42 -8.11
N PHE A 59 15.36 3.36 -7.63
CA PHE A 59 13.93 3.35 -7.37
C PHE A 59 13.50 4.45 -6.39
N ASN A 60 14.24 4.65 -5.30
CA ASN A 60 13.94 5.68 -4.30
C ASN A 60 14.10 7.10 -4.87
N MET A 61 15.15 7.34 -5.67
CA MET A 61 15.33 8.59 -6.41
C MET A 61 14.19 8.84 -7.40
N ALA A 62 13.73 7.80 -8.11
CA ALA A 62 12.60 7.91 -9.02
C ALA A 62 11.33 8.35 -8.29
N GLN A 63 11.06 7.76 -7.13
CA GLN A 63 9.93 8.11 -6.28
C GLN A 63 10.01 9.56 -5.78
N ALA A 64 11.20 10.01 -5.38
CA ALA A 64 11.42 11.39 -4.96
C ALA A 64 11.10 12.40 -6.06
N TYR A 65 11.62 12.18 -7.27
CA TYR A 65 11.30 13.02 -8.43
C TYR A 65 9.83 12.95 -8.83
N ARG A 66 9.20 11.77 -8.74
CA ARG A 66 7.77 11.61 -9.04
C ARG A 66 6.89 12.40 -8.06
N LEU A 67 7.26 12.41 -6.79
CA LEU A 67 6.49 13.04 -5.71
C LEU A 67 6.87 14.50 -5.43
N GLY A 68 8.02 14.98 -5.94
CA GLY A 68 8.55 16.30 -5.63
C GLY A 68 8.98 16.45 -4.16
N ARG A 69 9.55 15.39 -3.57
CA ARG A 69 9.96 15.38 -2.15
C ARG A 69 11.47 15.33 -2.03
N GLY A 70 12.04 16.33 -1.35
CA GLY A 70 13.50 16.50 -1.24
C GLY A 70 14.19 16.94 -2.53
N VAL A 71 13.46 16.93 -3.66
CA VAL A 71 13.82 17.44 -4.98
C VAL A 71 12.58 18.03 -5.64
N GLU A 72 12.76 18.91 -6.62
CA GLU A 72 11.65 19.40 -7.45
C GLU A 72 10.98 18.24 -8.21
N GLN A 73 9.66 18.29 -8.35
CA GLN A 73 8.92 17.27 -9.08
C GLN A 73 9.36 17.24 -10.54
N ASN A 74 9.76 16.06 -11.03
CA ASN A 74 10.19 15.88 -12.41
C ASN A 74 9.88 14.46 -12.90
N LEU A 75 8.77 14.31 -13.61
CA LEU A 75 8.33 12.99 -14.10
C LEU A 75 9.30 12.37 -15.11
N LYS A 76 10.02 13.18 -15.91
CA LYS A 76 11.02 12.68 -16.86
C LYS A 76 12.23 12.09 -16.14
N GLN A 77 12.70 12.74 -15.07
CA GLN A 77 13.77 12.17 -14.24
C GLN A 77 13.30 10.92 -13.49
N ALA A 78 12.07 10.92 -12.98
CA ALA A 78 11.48 9.72 -12.38
C ALA A 78 11.46 8.54 -13.35
N GLU A 79 11.03 8.77 -14.60
CA GLU A 79 11.03 7.75 -15.66
C GLU A 79 12.43 7.18 -15.89
N VAL A 80 13.45 8.03 -16.02
CA VAL A 80 14.84 7.60 -16.23
C VAL A 80 15.32 6.71 -15.08
N PHE A 81 15.09 7.12 -13.84
CA PHE A 81 15.51 6.32 -12.68
C PHE A 81 14.72 5.01 -12.54
N TYR A 82 13.42 5.01 -12.81
CA TYR A 82 12.64 3.77 -12.85
C TYR A 82 13.13 2.82 -13.94
N ALA A 83 13.39 3.32 -15.14
CA ALA A 83 13.90 2.51 -16.24
C ALA A 83 15.24 1.86 -15.90
N LYS A 84 16.16 2.59 -15.26
CA LYS A 84 17.45 2.05 -14.81
C LYS A 84 17.28 0.94 -13.77
N ALA A 85 16.42 1.14 -12.77
CA ALA A 85 16.17 0.11 -11.76
C ALA A 85 15.44 -1.10 -12.35
N ALA A 86 14.46 -0.88 -13.24
CA ALA A 86 13.69 -1.93 -13.92
C ALA A 86 14.58 -2.78 -14.83
N ALA A 87 15.53 -2.17 -15.54
CA ALA A 87 16.51 -2.89 -16.38
C ALA A 87 17.41 -3.85 -15.58
N GLN A 88 17.56 -3.61 -14.26
CA GLN A 88 18.29 -4.46 -13.33
C GLN A 88 17.37 -5.47 -12.60
N GLY A 89 16.11 -5.56 -13.01
CA GLY A 89 15.13 -6.48 -12.44
C GLY A 89 14.39 -6.00 -11.20
N HIS A 90 14.50 -4.72 -10.85
CA HIS A 90 13.71 -4.15 -9.76
C HIS A 90 12.22 -4.09 -10.13
N LEU A 91 11.45 -5.10 -9.71
CA LEU A 91 10.05 -5.31 -10.13
C LEU A 91 9.13 -4.12 -9.86
N LYS A 92 9.26 -3.48 -8.69
CA LYS A 92 8.45 -2.29 -8.37
C LYS A 92 8.78 -1.10 -9.24
N ALA A 93 10.02 -1.00 -9.72
CA ALA A 93 10.41 0.07 -10.62
C ALA A 93 9.77 -0.17 -11.99
N ALA A 94 9.77 -1.42 -12.47
CA ALA A 94 9.04 -1.80 -13.67
C ALA A 94 7.53 -1.52 -13.56
N ASP A 95 6.90 -1.85 -12.42
CA ASP A 95 5.48 -1.58 -12.18
C ASP A 95 5.17 -0.07 -12.24
N ASN A 96 5.95 0.75 -11.53
CA ASN A 96 5.75 2.19 -11.51
C ASN A 96 6.13 2.86 -12.84
N LEU A 97 7.10 2.31 -13.58
CA LEU A 97 7.40 2.75 -14.94
C LEU A 97 6.19 2.52 -15.86
N GLY A 98 5.60 1.32 -15.83
CA GLY A 98 4.39 1.02 -16.59
C GLY A 98 3.26 1.99 -16.31
N LEU A 99 2.98 2.26 -15.03
CA LEU A 99 1.95 3.23 -14.65
C LEU A 99 2.29 4.66 -15.10
N LEU A 100 3.56 5.08 -14.99
CA LEU A 100 4.01 6.40 -15.41
C LEU A 100 3.87 6.60 -16.93
N LEU A 101 4.32 5.62 -17.72
CA LEU A 101 4.15 5.61 -19.17
C LEU A 101 2.68 5.66 -19.56
N PHE A 102 1.85 4.86 -18.89
CA PHE A 102 0.42 4.82 -19.15
C PHE A 102 -0.27 6.15 -18.85
N GLN A 103 0.08 6.80 -17.75
CA GLN A 103 -0.40 8.15 -17.38
C GLN A 103 0.09 9.22 -18.35
N GLY A 104 1.30 9.07 -18.89
CA GLY A 104 1.86 9.95 -19.92
C GLY A 104 1.29 9.72 -21.32
N GLY A 105 0.26 8.89 -21.48
CA GLY A 105 -0.38 8.61 -22.77
C GLY A 105 0.37 7.61 -23.65
N ARG A 106 1.51 7.08 -23.22
CA ARG A 106 2.32 6.07 -23.93
C ARG A 106 1.81 4.66 -23.63
N ARG A 107 0.53 4.41 -23.93
CA ARG A 107 -0.22 3.25 -23.46
C ARG A 107 0.28 1.92 -24.03
N GLU A 108 0.69 1.92 -25.29
CA GLU A 108 1.23 0.76 -25.99
C GLU A 108 2.57 0.34 -25.38
N GLU A 109 3.43 1.32 -25.09
CA GLU A 109 4.74 1.09 -24.45
C GLU A 109 4.60 0.64 -23.00
N ALA A 110 3.59 1.14 -22.29
CA ALA A 110 3.28 0.74 -20.93
C ALA A 110 2.76 -0.70 -20.83
N MET A 111 2.08 -1.20 -21.87
CA MET A 111 1.33 -2.45 -21.83
C MET A 111 2.11 -3.69 -21.35
N PRO A 112 3.35 -3.97 -21.80
CA PRO A 112 4.12 -5.10 -21.28
C PRO A 112 4.37 -4.99 -19.76
N TYR A 113 4.69 -3.80 -19.27
CA TYR A 113 4.88 -3.54 -17.83
C TYR A 113 3.59 -3.73 -17.04
N VAL A 114 2.49 -3.15 -17.53
CA VAL A 114 1.17 -3.19 -16.87
C VAL A 114 0.60 -4.62 -16.86
N LYS A 115 0.73 -5.39 -17.94
CA LYS A 115 0.35 -6.81 -17.96
C LYS A 115 1.14 -7.62 -16.93
N ALA A 116 2.47 -7.48 -16.92
CA ALA A 116 3.32 -8.18 -15.97
C ALA A 116 3.00 -7.81 -14.52
N ALA A 117 2.67 -6.55 -14.24
CA ALA A 117 2.24 -6.08 -12.92
C ALA A 117 0.90 -6.69 -12.51
N ALA A 118 -0.09 -6.73 -13.42
CA ALA A 118 -1.39 -7.34 -13.17
C ALA A 118 -1.28 -8.85 -12.90
N GLU A 119 -0.38 -9.53 -13.62
CA GLU A 119 -0.07 -10.95 -13.43
C GLU A 119 0.61 -11.26 -12.09
N ARG A 120 1.28 -10.28 -11.47
CA ARG A 120 1.80 -10.33 -10.09
C ARG A 120 0.76 -9.91 -9.04
N GLY A 121 -0.39 -9.43 -9.48
CA GLY A 121 -1.47 -8.99 -8.61
C GLY A 121 -1.39 -7.54 -8.16
N ASP A 122 -0.67 -6.65 -8.86
CA ASP A 122 -0.79 -5.21 -8.57
C ASP A 122 -2.23 -4.75 -8.87
N PRO A 123 -2.96 -4.20 -7.89
CA PRO A 123 -4.38 -3.91 -8.06
C PRO A 123 -4.65 -2.74 -9.01
N ARG A 124 -3.71 -1.80 -9.14
CA ARG A 124 -3.83 -0.68 -10.10
C ARG A 124 -3.68 -1.21 -11.52
N ALA A 125 -2.73 -2.11 -11.74
CA ALA A 125 -2.53 -2.76 -13.02
C ALA A 125 -3.69 -3.70 -13.38
N GLN A 126 -4.19 -4.49 -12.43
CA GLN A 126 -5.39 -5.31 -12.64
C GLN A 126 -6.60 -4.46 -13.03
N TYR A 127 -6.80 -3.31 -12.36
CA TYR A 127 -7.83 -2.35 -12.73
C TYR A 127 -7.65 -1.82 -14.16
N LEU A 128 -6.43 -1.40 -14.55
CA LEU A 128 -6.15 -0.94 -15.91
C LEU A 128 -6.44 -2.01 -16.97
N ILE A 129 -5.93 -3.23 -16.78
CA ILE A 129 -6.14 -4.34 -17.71
C ILE A 129 -7.61 -4.75 -17.75
N GLY A 130 -8.33 -4.70 -16.63
CA GLY A 130 -9.76 -5.02 -16.61
C GLY A 130 -10.61 -3.97 -17.35
N ILE A 131 -10.31 -2.67 -17.20
CA ILE A 131 -10.95 -1.61 -18.01
C ILE A 131 -10.62 -1.76 -19.49
N ALA A 132 -9.38 -2.15 -19.81
CA ALA A 132 -8.94 -2.42 -21.17
C ALA A 132 -9.73 -3.59 -21.80
N HIS A 133 -9.88 -4.71 -21.09
CA HIS A 133 -10.72 -5.84 -21.51
C HIS A 133 -12.22 -5.49 -21.59
N PHE A 134 -12.73 -4.62 -20.73
CA PHE A 134 -14.13 -4.20 -20.78
C PHE A 134 -14.44 -3.45 -22.08
N ASN A 135 -13.53 -2.56 -22.48
CA ASN A 135 -13.68 -1.70 -23.64
C ASN A 135 -13.18 -2.35 -24.95
N GLY A 136 -12.30 -3.35 -24.86
CA GLY A 136 -11.58 -3.89 -26.02
C GLY A 136 -10.51 -2.95 -26.55
N ASP A 137 -9.97 -2.06 -25.70
CA ASP A 137 -8.89 -1.13 -26.04
C ASP A 137 -7.55 -1.72 -25.58
N LEU A 138 -6.52 -1.73 -26.43
CA LEU A 138 -5.18 -2.28 -26.20
C LEU A 138 -5.07 -3.80 -25.95
N VAL A 139 -6.17 -4.44 -25.55
CA VAL A 139 -6.34 -5.89 -25.37
C VAL A 139 -7.70 -6.31 -25.93
N GLU A 140 -7.83 -7.59 -26.28
CA GLU A 140 -9.10 -8.14 -26.76
C GLU A 140 -10.20 -7.95 -25.71
N LYS A 141 -11.42 -7.66 -26.20
CA LYS A 141 -12.59 -7.48 -25.34
C LYS A 141 -12.96 -8.81 -24.67
N ASP A 142 -12.95 -8.83 -23.34
CA ASP A 142 -13.27 -10.01 -22.53
C ASP A 142 -13.94 -9.56 -21.23
N TRP A 143 -15.28 -9.58 -21.21
CA TRP A 143 -16.07 -9.11 -20.07
C TRP A 143 -15.90 -9.98 -18.82
N VAL A 144 -15.73 -11.29 -18.97
CA VAL A 144 -15.53 -12.21 -17.85
C VAL A 144 -14.20 -11.91 -17.16
N ARG A 145 -13.12 -11.77 -17.93
CA ARG A 145 -11.80 -11.40 -17.40
C ARG A 145 -11.78 -9.97 -16.87
N ALA A 146 -12.44 -9.03 -17.55
CA ALA A 146 -12.56 -7.66 -17.07
C ALA A 146 -13.17 -7.60 -15.67
N TYR A 147 -14.31 -8.27 -15.48
CA TYR A 147 -15.01 -8.30 -14.21
C TYR A 147 -14.20 -9.03 -13.13
N ALA A 148 -13.51 -10.12 -13.49
CA ALA A 148 -12.64 -10.85 -12.57
C ALA A 148 -11.48 -9.97 -12.05
N LEU A 149 -10.79 -9.26 -12.95
CA LEU A 149 -9.68 -8.38 -12.60
C LEU A 149 -10.12 -7.19 -11.74
N LEU A 150 -11.25 -6.57 -12.08
CA LEU A 150 -11.78 -5.47 -11.26
C LEU A 150 -12.25 -5.94 -9.90
N THR A 151 -12.82 -7.14 -9.81
CA THR A 151 -13.17 -7.78 -8.53
C THR A 151 -11.93 -7.96 -7.66
N LEU A 152 -10.80 -8.42 -8.23
CA LEU A 152 -9.54 -8.54 -7.50
C LEU A 152 -8.99 -7.18 -7.07
N ALA A 153 -9.01 -6.18 -7.94
CA ALA A 153 -8.58 -4.82 -7.59
C ALA A 153 -9.44 -4.21 -6.47
N ASN A 154 -10.75 -4.45 -6.48
CA ASN A 154 -11.67 -3.98 -5.43
C ASN A 154 -11.45 -4.73 -4.11
N ALA A 155 -11.27 -6.07 -4.18
CA ALA A 155 -10.91 -6.87 -3.02
C ALA A 155 -9.59 -6.39 -2.41
N ALA A 156 -8.67 -5.93 -3.27
CA ALA A 156 -7.39 -5.33 -2.89
C ALA A 156 -7.49 -3.89 -2.32
N GLY A 157 -8.71 -3.41 -2.07
CA GLY A 157 -8.97 -2.11 -1.50
C GLY A 157 -8.76 -0.93 -2.45
N LEU A 158 -8.61 -1.15 -3.76
CA LEU A 158 -8.50 -0.05 -4.73
C LEU A 158 -9.83 0.72 -4.81
N PRO A 159 -9.90 1.99 -4.34
CA PRO A 159 -11.17 2.71 -4.19
C PRO A 159 -11.94 2.89 -5.51
N GLN A 160 -11.22 2.92 -6.63
CA GLN A 160 -11.74 3.12 -7.97
C GLN A 160 -12.48 1.89 -8.52
N ALA A 161 -12.15 0.70 -8.02
CA ALA A 161 -12.63 -0.54 -8.60
C ALA A 161 -14.12 -0.78 -8.30
N GLY A 162 -14.57 -0.54 -7.07
CA GLY A 162 -15.99 -0.73 -6.68
C GLY A 162 -16.99 0.07 -7.53
N PRO A 163 -16.81 1.39 -7.72
CA PRO A 163 -17.64 2.17 -8.65
C PRO A 163 -17.61 1.66 -10.09
N ALA A 164 -16.44 1.26 -10.58
CA ALA A 164 -16.30 0.74 -11.94
C ALA A 164 -17.05 -0.60 -12.13
N ILE A 165 -16.98 -1.50 -11.15
CA ILE A 165 -17.74 -2.77 -11.16
C ILE A 165 -19.24 -2.49 -11.27
N ARG A 166 -19.78 -1.58 -10.45
CA ARG A 166 -21.21 -1.24 -10.49
C ARG A 166 -21.64 -0.72 -11.85
N GLN A 167 -20.77 0.04 -12.52
CA GLN A 167 -21.07 0.50 -13.86
C GLN A 167 -20.99 -0.63 -14.89
N MET A 168 -20.06 -1.57 -14.74
CA MET A 168 -20.00 -2.75 -15.59
C MET A 168 -21.21 -3.66 -15.42
N ASP A 169 -21.84 -3.70 -14.24
CA ASP A 169 -23.06 -4.47 -13.99
C ASP A 169 -24.23 -4.07 -14.91
N ASP A 170 -24.24 -2.84 -15.41
CA ASP A 170 -25.24 -2.35 -16.37
C ASP A 170 -25.07 -2.95 -17.78
N PHE A 171 -23.88 -3.47 -18.10
CA PHE A 171 -23.52 -3.96 -19.43
C PHE A 171 -23.24 -5.47 -19.46
N ILE A 172 -22.70 -6.03 -18.37
CA ILE A 172 -22.24 -7.42 -18.33
C ILE A 172 -23.37 -8.34 -17.81
N PRO A 173 -23.84 -9.31 -18.62
CA PRO A 173 -24.86 -10.27 -18.21
C PRO A 173 -24.49 -11.01 -16.92
N LEU A 174 -25.51 -11.38 -16.13
CA LEU A 174 -25.31 -12.04 -14.84
C LEU A 174 -24.49 -13.33 -14.98
N GLU A 175 -24.72 -14.09 -16.05
CA GLU A 175 -24.04 -15.34 -16.34
C GLU A 175 -22.53 -15.12 -16.48
N GLN A 176 -22.11 -14.06 -17.17
CA GLN A 176 -20.69 -13.73 -17.32
C GLN A 176 -20.07 -13.22 -16.02
N ARG A 177 -20.82 -12.49 -15.19
CA ARG A 177 -20.37 -12.08 -13.85
C ARG A 177 -20.21 -13.28 -12.91
N GLN A 178 -21.07 -14.29 -13.03
CA GLN A 178 -20.93 -15.55 -12.31
C GLN A 178 -19.70 -16.34 -12.78
N GLN A 179 -19.44 -16.39 -14.08
CA GLN A 179 -18.22 -17.00 -14.65
C GLN A 179 -16.93 -16.28 -14.19
N ALA A 180 -17.00 -14.99 -13.91
CA ALA A 180 -15.84 -14.22 -13.47
C ALA A 180 -15.36 -14.59 -12.05
N GLN A 181 -16.23 -15.13 -11.17
CA GLN A 181 -15.84 -15.48 -9.80
C GLN A 181 -14.76 -16.59 -9.73
N PRO A 182 -14.93 -17.78 -10.36
CA PRO A 182 -13.89 -18.80 -10.36
C PRO A 182 -12.63 -18.33 -11.11
N LEU A 183 -12.79 -17.51 -12.15
CA LEU A 183 -11.65 -16.93 -12.87
C LEU A 183 -10.85 -15.98 -11.98
N ALA A 184 -11.49 -15.11 -11.19
CA ALA A 184 -10.81 -14.24 -10.24
C ALA A 184 -10.01 -15.04 -9.21
N ALA A 185 -10.59 -16.12 -8.68
CA ALA A 185 -9.90 -17.02 -7.76
C ALA A 185 -8.67 -17.69 -8.42
N GLN A 186 -8.77 -18.07 -9.69
CA GLN A 186 -7.65 -18.61 -10.46
C GLN A 186 -6.56 -17.58 -10.67
N ILE A 187 -6.90 -16.39 -11.21
CA ILE A 187 -5.95 -15.30 -11.44
C ILE A 187 -5.19 -14.95 -10.16
N LYS A 188 -5.89 -14.92 -9.01
CA LYS A 188 -5.26 -14.67 -7.72
C LYS A 188 -4.24 -15.74 -7.36
N ARG A 189 -4.57 -17.03 -7.50
CA ARG A 189 -3.63 -18.13 -7.23
C ARG A 189 -2.40 -18.04 -8.13
N ASP A 190 -2.60 -17.79 -9.42
CA ASP A 190 -1.51 -17.68 -10.39
C ASP A 190 -0.60 -16.49 -10.06
N ALA A 191 -1.18 -15.37 -9.60
CA ALA A 191 -0.42 -14.21 -9.15
C ALA A 191 0.38 -14.48 -7.86
N ASP A 192 -0.21 -15.21 -6.91
CA ASP A 192 0.48 -15.63 -5.68
C ASP A 192 1.66 -16.56 -6.00
N VAL A 193 1.48 -17.52 -6.92
CA VAL A 193 2.55 -18.40 -7.41
C VAL A 193 3.66 -17.59 -8.09
N ARG A 194 3.31 -16.70 -9.04
CA ARG A 194 4.30 -15.84 -9.72
C ARG A 194 5.12 -15.02 -8.73
N ARG A 195 4.46 -14.35 -7.78
CA ARG A 195 5.15 -13.57 -6.74
C ARG A 195 6.09 -14.43 -5.91
N SER A 196 5.66 -15.63 -5.49
CA SER A 196 6.51 -16.53 -4.72
C SER A 196 7.76 -16.98 -5.48
N SER A 197 7.62 -17.30 -6.78
CA SER A 197 8.75 -17.70 -7.63
C SER A 197 9.77 -16.57 -7.84
N GLN A 198 9.31 -15.33 -7.98
CA GLN A 198 10.17 -14.16 -8.17
C GLN A 198 10.91 -13.76 -6.90
N LEU A 199 10.28 -13.91 -5.73
CA LEU A 199 10.97 -13.73 -4.44
C LEU A 199 12.06 -14.80 -4.26
N ALA A 200 11.75 -16.06 -4.54
CA ALA A 200 12.74 -17.14 -4.48
C ALA A 200 13.92 -16.93 -5.44
N ALA A 201 13.65 -16.38 -6.64
CA ALA A 201 14.69 -16.04 -7.61
C ALA A 201 15.63 -14.93 -7.07
N ALA A 202 15.05 -13.89 -6.46
CA ALA A 202 15.82 -12.81 -5.84
C ALA A 202 16.72 -13.31 -4.69
N ASP A 203 16.23 -14.22 -3.84
CA ASP A 203 16.99 -14.81 -2.73
C ASP A 203 18.20 -15.64 -3.20
N LEU A 204 18.13 -16.26 -4.38
CA LEU A 204 19.19 -17.08 -4.95
C LEU A 204 20.21 -16.28 -5.78
N GLY A 205 20.10 -14.94 -5.82
CA GLY A 205 20.93 -14.07 -6.66
C GLY A 205 20.69 -14.24 -8.17
N GLY A 206 19.72 -15.08 -8.54
CA GLY A 206 19.27 -15.27 -9.91
C GLY A 206 18.09 -14.37 -10.17
N SER A 207 18.30 -13.11 -10.53
CA SER A 207 17.24 -12.34 -11.17
C SER A 207 17.30 -12.63 -12.67
N PRO A 208 16.47 -13.54 -13.23
CA PRO A 208 16.22 -13.44 -14.66
C PRO A 208 15.69 -12.02 -14.89
N PRO A 209 16.18 -11.30 -15.92
CA PRO A 209 15.63 -10.01 -16.24
C PRO A 209 14.11 -10.17 -16.33
N PRO A 210 13.32 -9.21 -15.83
CA PRO A 210 11.89 -9.29 -15.98
C PRO A 210 11.69 -9.46 -17.48
N GLN A 211 10.95 -10.50 -17.88
CA GLN A 211 10.69 -10.85 -19.28
C GLN A 211 9.76 -9.79 -19.90
N ILE A 212 10.12 -8.53 -19.75
CA ILE A 212 9.63 -7.38 -20.45
C ILE A 212 10.44 -7.48 -21.73
N ALA A 213 9.88 -8.18 -22.71
CA ALA A 213 10.48 -8.33 -24.03
C ALA A 213 11.15 -7.00 -24.42
N ALA A 214 12.45 -7.07 -24.69
CA ALA A 214 13.26 -5.91 -25.01
C ALA A 214 12.50 -5.03 -26.02
N ALA A 215 12.38 -3.74 -25.70
CA ALA A 215 11.82 -2.77 -26.62
C ALA A 215 12.55 -2.90 -27.96
N VAL A 216 11.81 -3.28 -28.99
CA VAL A 216 12.26 -3.27 -30.38
C VAL A 216 12.81 -1.87 -30.66
N PRO A 217 14.05 -1.69 -31.14
CA PRO A 217 14.53 -0.37 -31.50
C PRO A 217 13.64 0.17 -32.63
N ALA A 218 13.18 1.40 -32.44
CA ALA A 218 12.36 2.12 -33.42
C ALA A 218 13.02 2.07 -34.80
N ARG A 219 12.34 1.40 -35.73
CA ARG A 219 12.71 1.43 -37.15
C ARG A 219 12.43 2.85 -37.66
N PRO A 220 13.37 3.52 -38.34
CA PRO A 220 13.15 4.89 -38.81
C PRO A 220 12.08 4.90 -39.91
N ALA A 221 11.17 5.88 -39.83
CA ALA A 221 10.13 6.12 -40.82
C ALA A 221 10.74 6.42 -42.22
N PRO A 222 10.14 5.92 -43.32
CA PRO A 222 10.59 6.28 -44.66
C PRO A 222 10.27 7.76 -44.94
N ARG A 223 11.22 8.45 -45.59
CA ARG A 223 11.07 9.84 -46.02
C ARG A 223 9.96 9.95 -47.06
N ALA A 224 9.16 11.00 -46.92
CA ALA A 224 8.23 11.45 -47.93
C ALA A 224 9.01 11.98 -49.14
N SER A 225 8.74 11.42 -50.32
CA SER A 225 9.03 12.05 -51.60
C SER A 225 7.83 11.91 -52.53
N ASP A 226 7.59 13.01 -53.22
CA ASP A 226 6.71 13.25 -54.37
C ASP A 226 5.22 13.54 -54.15
N ALA A 227 4.98 14.85 -54.21
CA ALA A 227 3.70 15.50 -54.43
C ALA A 227 3.19 15.26 -55.85
N THR A 228 1.89 15.01 -55.99
CA THR A 228 1.10 15.59 -57.08
C THR A 228 -0.17 16.21 -56.49
N ARG A 229 -0.33 17.51 -56.75
CA ARG A 229 -1.42 18.37 -56.27
C ARG A 229 -2.64 18.23 -57.20
N LEU A 230 -3.84 18.05 -56.64
CA LEU A 230 -5.14 18.28 -57.30
C LEU A 230 -6.04 19.16 -56.38
N PRO A 231 -6.85 20.10 -56.91
CA PRO A 231 -7.68 21.02 -56.13
C PRO A 231 -9.02 20.39 -55.67
N PRO A 232 -9.77 21.02 -54.74
CA PRO A 232 -10.65 20.31 -53.82
C PRO A 232 -12.09 20.16 -54.34
N ALA A 233 -12.69 18.99 -54.12
CA ALA A 233 -14.13 18.80 -54.21
C ALA A 233 -14.73 18.80 -52.81
N ALA A 234 -15.69 19.70 -52.57
CA ALA A 234 -16.47 19.76 -51.35
C ALA A 234 -17.33 18.50 -51.22
N ALA A 235 -16.86 17.54 -50.43
CA ALA A 235 -17.67 16.43 -49.93
C ALA A 235 -17.70 16.55 -48.41
N ARG A 236 -18.89 16.79 -47.85
CA ARG A 236 -19.12 16.64 -46.40
C ARG A 236 -18.88 15.17 -46.06
N ILE A 237 -17.68 14.86 -45.61
CA ILE A 237 -17.35 13.56 -45.01
C ILE A 237 -18.17 13.48 -43.71
N PRO A 238 -19.01 12.47 -43.50
CA PRO A 238 -19.58 12.21 -42.19
C PRO A 238 -18.41 12.05 -41.22
N GLN A 239 -18.26 12.97 -40.27
CA GLN A 239 -17.23 12.81 -39.27
C GLN A 239 -17.46 11.49 -38.54
N PRO A 240 -16.41 10.69 -38.27
CA PRO A 240 -16.54 9.58 -37.33
C PRO A 240 -17.17 10.16 -36.06
N ILE A 241 -18.31 9.61 -35.65
CA ILE A 241 -18.91 9.94 -34.37
C ILE A 241 -17.81 9.66 -33.35
N ALA A 242 -17.26 10.71 -32.75
CA ALA A 242 -16.33 10.56 -31.65
C ALA A 242 -17.03 9.63 -30.64
N PRO A 243 -16.47 8.44 -30.33
CA PRO A 243 -17.11 7.58 -29.37
C PRO A 243 -17.20 8.38 -28.08
N THR A 244 -18.42 8.71 -27.68
CA THR A 244 -18.68 9.23 -26.35
C THR A 244 -18.06 8.22 -25.39
N PRO A 245 -17.10 8.61 -24.54
CA PRO A 245 -16.50 7.66 -23.63
C PRO A 245 -17.61 7.16 -22.70
N VAL A 246 -18.11 5.96 -22.98
CA VAL A 246 -18.97 5.21 -22.08
C VAL A 246 -18.09 4.92 -20.88
N ALA A 247 -18.45 5.46 -19.73
CA ALA A 247 -17.72 5.16 -18.52
C ALA A 247 -17.92 3.66 -18.16
N PRO A 248 -16.96 3.02 -17.49
CA PRO A 248 -15.65 3.56 -17.11
C PRO A 248 -14.66 3.49 -18.30
N SER A 249 -14.10 4.66 -18.67
CA SER A 249 -13.10 4.76 -19.74
C SER A 249 -11.68 4.61 -19.19
N VAL A 250 -10.74 4.19 -20.03
CA VAL A 250 -9.30 4.11 -19.70
C VAL A 250 -8.75 5.47 -19.25
N ALA A 251 -9.21 6.57 -19.85
CA ALA A 251 -8.82 7.92 -19.45
C ALA A 251 -9.34 8.30 -18.05
N ALA A 252 -10.59 7.93 -17.71
CA ALA A 252 -11.12 8.11 -16.36
C ALA A 252 -10.37 7.25 -15.34
N ALA A 253 -10.00 6.02 -15.72
CA ALA A 253 -9.18 5.12 -14.91
C ALA A 253 -7.79 5.71 -14.60
N GLN A 254 -7.16 6.38 -15.56
CA GLN A 254 -5.87 7.08 -15.37
C GLN A 254 -5.96 8.18 -14.30
N ALA A 255 -6.94 9.07 -14.44
CA ALA A 255 -7.15 10.16 -13.47
C ALA A 255 -7.42 9.60 -12.06
N ALA A 256 -8.19 8.52 -12.00
CA ALA A 256 -8.56 7.89 -10.75
C ALA A 256 -7.35 7.20 -10.07
N ILE A 257 -6.44 6.55 -10.81
CA ILE A 257 -5.18 6.01 -10.27
C ILE A 257 -4.21 7.12 -9.84
N ALA A 258 -4.11 8.21 -10.61
CA ALA A 258 -3.28 9.36 -10.24
C ALA A 258 -3.74 9.99 -8.92
N GLU A 259 -5.05 10.03 -8.68
CA GLU A 259 -5.63 10.43 -7.39
C GLU A 259 -5.37 9.38 -6.30
N ALA A 260 -5.62 8.08 -6.57
CA ALA A 260 -5.37 7.00 -5.61
C ALA A 260 -3.93 7.02 -5.10
N THR A 261 -2.97 7.16 -6.01
CA THR A 261 -1.53 7.15 -5.68
C THR A 261 -1.15 8.34 -4.79
N ARG A 262 -1.86 9.47 -4.90
CA ARG A 262 -1.71 10.62 -3.99
C ARG A 262 -2.31 10.36 -2.62
N VAL A 263 -3.47 9.67 -2.56
CA VAL A 263 -4.27 9.46 -1.34
C VAL A 263 -3.87 8.24 -0.51
N THR A 264 -3.46 7.11 -1.10
CA THR A 264 -3.26 5.82 -0.41
C THR A 264 -1.90 5.61 0.26
N GLY A 265 -1.04 6.62 0.34
CA GLY A 265 0.18 6.50 1.13
C GLY A 265 1.29 5.62 0.54
N THR A 266 1.31 5.37 -0.78
CA THR A 266 2.52 4.89 -1.51
C THR A 266 3.69 5.90 -1.50
N GLN A 267 3.63 6.87 -0.58
CA GLN A 267 4.50 8.01 -0.42
C GLN A 267 5.78 7.67 0.35
N SER A 268 5.91 6.48 0.91
CA SER A 268 7.08 6.02 1.67
C SER A 268 7.78 4.91 0.90
N PRO A 269 9.07 5.06 0.50
CA PRO A 269 9.84 4.01 -0.13
C PRO A 269 9.94 2.73 0.69
N ALA A 270 9.82 2.81 2.03
CA ALA A 270 9.70 1.66 2.91
C ALA A 270 8.39 0.89 2.66
N ASP A 271 7.27 1.61 2.51
CA ASP A 271 5.94 1.03 2.33
C ASP A 271 5.65 0.66 0.88
N ALA A 272 6.43 1.20 -0.06
CA ALA A 272 6.47 0.74 -1.44
C ALA A 272 6.92 -0.74 -1.55
N GLY A 273 7.41 -1.35 -0.45
CA GLY A 273 7.62 -2.78 -0.29
C GLY A 273 6.76 -3.52 0.73
N ALA A 274 5.91 -2.83 1.48
CA ALA A 274 5.13 -3.45 2.55
C ALA A 274 3.79 -4.04 2.08
N THR A 275 3.37 -3.78 0.84
CA THR A 275 2.10 -4.31 0.29
C THR A 275 2.19 -5.72 -0.28
N PHE A 276 3.36 -6.37 -0.27
CA PHE A 276 3.51 -7.73 -0.81
C PHE A 276 3.14 -8.86 0.17
N ALA A 277 2.90 -8.53 1.45
CA ALA A 277 2.60 -9.50 2.51
C ALA A 277 1.35 -9.16 3.34
N ALA A 278 0.60 -8.10 3.01
CA ALA A 278 -0.66 -7.83 3.66
C ALA A 278 -1.72 -8.83 3.17
N ARG A 279 -2.03 -9.84 3.98
CA ARG A 279 -3.34 -10.50 3.90
C ARG A 279 -4.41 -9.42 4.12
N GLU A 280 -5.20 -9.15 3.09
CA GLU A 280 -6.28 -8.17 3.15
C GLU A 280 -7.25 -8.46 4.31
N ALA A 281 -7.50 -7.43 5.12
CA ALA A 281 -8.71 -7.33 5.93
C ALA A 281 -9.80 -6.63 5.11
N PRO A 282 -11.09 -7.00 5.24
CA PRO A 282 -12.17 -6.47 4.42
C PRO A 282 -12.44 -4.97 4.67
N PRO A 283 -12.95 -4.23 3.66
CA PRO A 283 -13.11 -2.79 3.75
C PRO A 283 -14.26 -2.39 4.69
N ARG A 284 -13.99 -1.38 5.51
CA ARG A 284 -14.93 -0.77 6.45
C ARG A 284 -15.93 0.11 5.68
N ALA A 285 -17.22 -0.16 5.84
CA ALA A 285 -18.31 0.62 5.25
C ALA A 285 -18.27 2.10 5.66
N ALA A 286 -18.51 3.00 4.71
CA ALA A 286 -18.72 4.42 4.98
C ALA A 286 -20.05 4.64 5.74
N PRO A 287 -20.13 5.62 6.65
CA PRO A 287 -21.31 5.82 7.47
C PRO A 287 -22.46 6.46 6.67
N ALA A 288 -23.65 5.91 6.81
CA ALA A 288 -24.89 6.51 6.35
C ALA A 288 -25.13 7.84 7.11
N ARG A 289 -25.51 8.88 6.37
CA ARG A 289 -25.96 10.17 6.94
C ARG A 289 -27.27 9.96 7.67
N THR A 290 -27.30 10.26 8.97
CA THR A 290 -28.48 10.24 9.82
C THR A 290 -29.40 11.42 9.49
N ALA A 291 -30.68 11.12 9.25
CA ALA A 291 -31.77 12.07 9.25
C ALA A 291 -32.03 12.56 10.69
N THR A 292 -32.34 13.85 10.82
CA THR A 292 -32.74 14.53 12.06
C THR A 292 -34.15 14.12 12.50
N PRO A 293 -34.44 13.92 13.80
CA PRO A 293 -35.80 13.75 14.29
C PRO A 293 -36.46 15.10 14.66
N ARG A 294 -37.75 15.24 14.32
CA ARG A 294 -38.67 16.31 14.75
C ARG A 294 -39.21 16.00 16.17
N PRO A 295 -39.63 17.00 16.98
CA PRO A 295 -40.11 16.77 18.34
C PRO A 295 -41.59 16.41 18.44
N ALA A 296 -41.92 15.82 19.59
CA ALA A 296 -43.13 15.11 20.01
C ALA A 296 -44.41 15.96 20.11
N VAL A 297 -45.57 15.29 19.98
CA VAL A 297 -46.86 15.71 20.55
C VAL A 297 -47.71 14.48 20.94
N ASP A 298 -48.11 14.48 22.20
CA ASP A 298 -49.30 13.92 22.91
C ASP A 298 -49.73 12.45 22.87
N GLN A 299 -49.89 11.93 24.09
CA GLN A 299 -50.65 10.72 24.45
C GLN A 299 -52.16 11.01 24.49
N PRO A 300 -53.00 9.95 24.55
CA PRO A 300 -53.83 9.87 25.75
C PRO A 300 -53.94 8.47 26.39
N VAL A 301 -54.24 8.56 27.69
CA VAL A 301 -54.43 7.57 28.74
C VAL A 301 -55.52 6.53 28.45
N ARG A 302 -55.34 5.28 28.91
CA ARG A 302 -56.43 4.41 29.38
C ARG A 302 -56.00 3.47 30.53
N VAL A 303 -57.01 3.10 31.30
CA VAL A 303 -57.01 2.73 32.73
C VAL A 303 -56.99 1.19 32.95
N ALA A 304 -56.32 0.80 34.03
CA ALA A 304 -56.33 -0.43 34.85
C ALA A 304 -57.05 -1.72 34.41
N ALA A 305 -56.35 -2.86 34.56
CA ALA A 305 -56.73 -3.97 35.45
C ALA A 305 -55.64 -5.08 35.46
N ALA A 306 -55.27 -5.57 36.64
CA ALA A 306 -54.52 -6.83 36.84
C ALA A 306 -55.52 -8.00 36.98
N PRO A 307 -55.12 -9.28 36.77
CA PRO A 307 -54.49 -10.01 37.89
C PRO A 307 -53.49 -11.15 37.53
N THR A 308 -52.87 -11.65 38.61
CA THR A 308 -52.23 -12.96 38.84
C THR A 308 -50.80 -13.25 38.36
N ALA A 309 -49.91 -13.05 39.33
CA ALA A 309 -48.70 -13.77 39.70
C ALA A 309 -48.36 -15.09 38.96
N ARG A 310 -47.16 -15.10 38.39
CA ARG A 310 -46.31 -16.29 38.30
C ARG A 310 -44.92 -15.89 38.78
N THR A 311 -44.47 -16.55 39.84
CA THR A 311 -43.22 -16.32 40.58
C THR A 311 -41.97 -16.46 39.72
N ALA A 312 -41.13 -15.42 39.73
CA ALA A 312 -39.76 -15.43 39.22
C ALA A 312 -38.77 -15.76 40.37
N PRO A 313 -37.64 -16.45 40.10
CA PRO A 313 -36.59 -16.68 41.10
C PRO A 313 -35.79 -15.39 41.38
N PRO A 314 -35.16 -15.27 42.56
CA PRO A 314 -34.60 -14.00 43.05
C PRO A 314 -33.38 -13.54 42.24
N PRO A 315 -33.15 -12.21 42.13
CA PRO A 315 -31.97 -11.67 41.47
C PRO A 315 -30.73 -11.90 42.34
N ALA A 316 -29.65 -12.38 41.71
CA ALA A 316 -28.32 -12.42 42.31
C ALA A 316 -27.86 -11.00 42.66
N PRO A 317 -27.09 -10.81 43.76
CA PRO A 317 -26.75 -9.49 44.26
C PRO A 317 -25.90 -8.70 43.26
N VAL A 318 -26.31 -7.44 43.05
CA VAL A 318 -25.55 -6.43 42.33
C VAL A 318 -24.24 -6.22 43.09
N ALA A 319 -23.12 -6.66 42.51
CA ALA A 319 -21.79 -6.36 43.03
C ALA A 319 -21.50 -4.87 42.81
N ALA A 320 -21.17 -4.18 43.90
CA ALA A 320 -20.66 -2.81 43.92
C ALA A 320 -19.38 -2.66 43.06
N PRO A 321 -19.02 -1.44 42.62
CA PRO A 321 -17.91 -1.23 41.70
C PRO A 321 -16.59 -1.58 42.38
N GLN A 322 -15.98 -2.70 41.97
CA GLN A 322 -14.64 -3.06 42.42
C GLN A 322 -13.63 -2.15 41.75
N THR A 323 -13.05 -1.25 42.53
CA THR A 323 -11.83 -0.52 42.21
C THR A 323 -10.74 -1.51 41.81
N ARG A 324 -10.47 -1.62 40.49
CA ARG A 324 -9.45 -2.51 39.92
C ARG A 324 -8.07 -1.88 40.12
N ALA A 325 -7.31 -2.42 41.07
CA ALA A 325 -5.88 -2.15 41.20
C ALA A 325 -5.06 -3.27 40.53
N ALA A 326 -3.94 -2.86 39.94
CA ALA A 326 -3.21 -3.49 38.84
C ALA A 326 -2.33 -4.74 39.17
N ASP A 327 -2.63 -5.51 40.22
CA ASP A 327 -1.73 -6.56 40.74
C ASP A 327 -2.22 -8.01 40.57
N GLY A 328 -3.20 -8.24 39.69
CA GLY A 328 -3.70 -9.59 39.44
C GLY A 328 -2.72 -10.49 38.65
N PRO A 329 -2.67 -11.81 38.94
CA PRO A 329 -1.69 -12.73 38.34
C PRO A 329 -2.01 -13.09 36.89
N TRP A 330 -3.12 -12.61 36.33
CA TRP A 330 -3.52 -12.90 34.97
C TRP A 330 -3.11 -11.77 34.02
N LYS A 331 -2.72 -12.16 32.81
CA LYS A 331 -2.23 -11.30 31.75
C LYS A 331 -2.94 -11.62 30.45
N VAL A 332 -3.03 -10.63 29.58
CA VAL A 332 -3.52 -10.81 28.21
C VAL A 332 -2.38 -10.48 27.25
N GLN A 333 -1.87 -11.49 26.55
CA GLN A 333 -0.90 -11.30 25.48
C GLN A 333 -1.59 -10.74 24.26
N LEU A 334 -1.17 -9.54 23.84
CA LEU A 334 -1.72 -8.79 22.71
C LEU A 334 -0.96 -9.09 21.40
N GLY A 335 0.29 -9.52 21.50
CA GLY A 335 1.10 -9.88 20.32
C GLY A 335 2.54 -10.27 20.67
N ALA A 336 3.28 -10.72 19.66
CA ALA A 336 4.72 -10.96 19.73
C ALA A 336 5.40 -10.29 18.54
N PHE A 337 6.43 -9.49 18.81
CA PHE A 337 7.04 -8.60 17.82
C PHE A 337 8.54 -8.82 17.77
N SER A 338 9.12 -8.89 16.56
CA SER A 338 10.58 -8.88 16.37
C SER A 338 11.21 -7.52 16.64
N VAL A 339 10.42 -6.44 16.55
CA VAL A 339 10.85 -5.06 16.75
C VAL A 339 10.06 -4.45 17.91
N ARG A 340 10.77 -3.97 18.95
CA ARG A 340 10.17 -3.41 20.18
C ARG A 340 9.23 -2.23 19.90
N SER A 341 9.59 -1.33 18.98
CA SER A 341 8.78 -0.15 18.66
C SER A 341 7.39 -0.49 18.13
N ASN A 342 7.21 -1.63 17.45
CA ASN A 342 5.89 -2.08 17.00
C ASN A 342 5.00 -2.52 18.16
N ALA A 343 5.58 -3.11 19.21
CA ALA A 343 4.87 -3.43 20.43
C ALA A 343 4.44 -2.14 21.17
N ASP A 344 5.32 -1.14 21.23
CA ASP A 344 5.00 0.16 21.86
C ASP A 344 3.89 0.91 21.10
N ASN A 345 3.93 0.90 19.76
CA ASN A 345 2.88 1.48 18.93
C ASN A 345 1.52 0.77 19.10
N LEU A 346 1.51 -0.56 19.22
CA LEU A 346 0.28 -1.29 19.49
C LEU A 346 -0.27 -0.95 20.88
N TRP A 347 0.60 -0.88 21.89
CA TRP A 347 0.18 -0.50 23.24
C TRP A 347 -0.45 0.89 23.27
N ALA A 348 0.19 1.90 22.66
CA ALA A 348 -0.32 3.27 22.64
C ALA A 348 -1.72 3.39 22.02
N ARG A 349 -2.07 2.52 21.07
CA ARG A 349 -3.40 2.47 20.44
C ARG A 349 -4.45 1.78 21.29
N LEU A 350 -4.04 0.85 22.15
CA LEU A 350 -4.95 -0.02 22.91
C LEU A 350 -5.11 0.41 24.38
N SER A 351 -4.09 1.06 24.95
CA SER A 351 -4.07 1.42 26.38
C SER A 351 -5.14 2.43 26.80
N GLY A 352 -5.66 3.22 25.86
CA GLY A 352 -6.75 4.17 26.11
C GLY A 352 -8.14 3.57 26.01
N ARG A 353 -8.28 2.25 25.88
CA ARG A 353 -9.57 1.58 25.76
C ARG A 353 -10.05 1.06 27.11
N ASN A 354 -11.37 1.09 27.33
CA ASN A 354 -12.00 0.66 28.58
C ASN A 354 -11.70 -0.80 28.96
N GLU A 355 -11.41 -1.65 27.97
CA GLU A 355 -11.06 -3.05 28.16
C GLU A 355 -9.68 -3.27 28.81
N LEU A 356 -8.79 -2.29 28.69
CA LEU A 356 -7.42 -2.30 29.21
C LEU A 356 -7.18 -1.22 30.27
N ASP A 357 -8.24 -0.56 30.72
CA ASP A 357 -8.16 0.47 31.75
C ASP A 357 -7.61 -0.11 33.06
N GLY A 358 -6.64 0.59 33.65
CA GLY A 358 -5.91 0.13 34.84
C GLY A 358 -4.94 -1.04 34.62
N THR A 359 -4.66 -1.45 33.38
CA THR A 359 -3.67 -2.51 33.08
C THR A 359 -2.26 -1.98 32.84
N ALA A 360 -1.26 -2.76 33.22
CA ALA A 360 0.15 -2.40 33.03
C ALA A 360 0.73 -2.97 31.73
N LYS A 361 1.56 -2.18 31.03
CA LYS A 361 2.34 -2.64 29.87
C LYS A 361 3.46 -3.56 30.32
N LEU A 362 3.46 -4.80 29.85
CA LEU A 362 4.53 -5.76 30.09
C LEU A 362 5.17 -6.17 28.75
N LEU A 363 6.48 -5.98 28.64
CA LEU A 363 7.28 -6.45 27.52
C LEU A 363 8.15 -7.61 28.00
N VAL A 364 7.80 -8.83 27.58
CA VAL A 364 8.48 -10.05 28.01
C VAL A 364 9.35 -10.57 26.86
N PRO A 365 10.68 -10.66 27.02
CA PRO A 365 11.56 -11.27 26.03
C PRO A 365 11.22 -12.75 25.83
N ALA A 366 11.14 -13.21 24.58
CA ALA A 366 10.87 -14.58 24.19
C ALA A 366 11.74 -14.97 22.99
N GLY A 367 13.00 -15.31 23.26
CA GLY A 367 14.00 -15.59 22.21
C GLY A 367 14.28 -14.35 21.36
N ARG A 368 14.04 -14.44 20.05
CA ARG A 368 14.20 -13.31 19.10
C ARG A 368 12.99 -12.37 19.04
N LEU A 369 11.93 -12.62 19.83
CA LEU A 369 10.69 -11.85 19.83
C LEU A 369 10.44 -11.23 21.21
N THR A 370 9.72 -10.11 21.22
CA THR A 370 9.22 -9.45 22.43
C THR A 370 7.71 -9.64 22.49
N LYS A 371 7.21 -10.28 23.54
CA LYS A 371 5.76 -10.45 23.80
C LYS A 371 5.22 -9.20 24.49
N LEU A 372 4.19 -8.61 23.91
CA LEU A 372 3.43 -7.52 24.52
C LEU A 372 2.26 -8.13 25.32
N GLN A 373 2.21 -7.83 26.62
CA GLN A 373 1.18 -8.31 27.53
C GLN A 373 0.58 -7.15 28.31
N ALA A 374 -0.75 -7.16 28.48
CA ALA A 374 -1.47 -6.34 29.45
C ALA A 374 -1.56 -7.13 30.76
N GLY A 375 -0.98 -6.62 31.84
CA GLY A 375 -1.01 -7.25 33.17
C GLY A 375 -1.97 -6.57 34.14
N GLY A 376 -2.32 -7.26 35.21
CA GLY A 376 -3.12 -6.72 36.31
C GLY A 376 -4.54 -7.27 36.41
N PHE A 377 -4.86 -8.37 35.72
CA PHE A 377 -6.20 -8.97 35.80
C PHE A 377 -6.35 -9.86 37.04
N ALA A 378 -7.34 -9.55 37.89
CA ALA A 378 -7.58 -10.26 39.15
C ALA A 378 -7.95 -11.75 38.97
N SER A 379 -8.54 -12.11 37.83
CA SER A 379 -8.96 -13.48 37.54
C SER A 379 -8.81 -13.83 36.06
N ARG A 380 -8.82 -15.14 35.75
CA ARG A 380 -8.84 -15.64 34.37
C ARG A 380 -10.05 -15.13 33.61
N SER A 381 -11.22 -15.09 34.26
CA SER A 381 -12.46 -14.61 33.65
C SER A 381 -12.34 -13.15 33.25
N ALA A 382 -11.81 -12.28 34.13
CA ALA A 382 -11.59 -10.87 33.81
C ALA A 382 -10.64 -10.67 32.62
N ALA A 383 -9.55 -11.45 32.57
CA ALA A 383 -8.62 -11.43 31.42
C ALA A 383 -9.28 -11.97 30.13
N GLN A 384 -10.14 -12.98 30.24
CA GLN A 384 -10.88 -13.56 29.12
C GLN A 384 -11.94 -12.60 28.58
N ASP A 385 -12.65 -11.90 29.44
CA ASP A 385 -13.66 -10.90 29.06
C ASP A 385 -13.01 -9.73 28.32
N ALA A 386 -11.88 -9.23 28.85
CA ALA A 386 -11.07 -8.22 28.16
C ALA A 386 -10.59 -8.72 26.80
N CYS A 387 -10.08 -9.96 26.72
CA CYS A 387 -9.65 -10.54 25.45
C CYS A 387 -10.81 -10.74 24.47
N ASN A 388 -11.99 -11.16 24.93
CA ASN A 388 -13.17 -11.32 24.08
C ASN A 388 -13.67 -9.97 23.54
N ALA A 389 -13.63 -8.92 24.36
CA ALA A 389 -13.95 -7.56 23.94
C ALA A 389 -12.94 -7.02 22.91
N LEU A 390 -11.64 -7.27 23.13
CA LEU A 390 -10.60 -6.97 22.14
C LEU A 390 -10.81 -7.72 20.82
N LYS A 391 -11.17 -9.01 20.85
CA LYS A 391 -11.49 -9.80 19.65
C LYS A 391 -12.69 -9.25 18.89
N ARG A 392 -13.74 -8.78 19.58
CA ARG A 392 -14.90 -8.10 18.96
C ARG A 392 -14.49 -6.83 18.21
N SER A 393 -13.43 -6.17 18.66
CA SER A 393 -12.83 -5.01 17.98
C SER A 393 -11.77 -5.36 16.93
N GLY A 394 -11.59 -6.65 16.62
CA GLY A 394 -10.61 -7.14 15.64
C GLY A 394 -9.19 -7.34 16.19
N GLN A 395 -8.95 -7.16 17.49
CA GLN A 395 -7.64 -7.38 18.10
C GLN A 395 -7.50 -8.83 18.59
N SER A 396 -6.51 -9.55 18.06
CA SER A 396 -6.16 -10.88 18.55
C SER A 396 -5.48 -10.81 19.91
N CYS A 397 -5.77 -11.79 20.77
CA CYS A 397 -5.22 -11.86 22.11
C CYS A 397 -5.27 -13.30 22.65
N LEU A 398 -4.41 -13.57 23.63
CA LEU A 398 -4.33 -14.83 24.35
C LEU A 398 -4.26 -14.55 25.86
N VAL A 399 -5.07 -15.25 26.66
CA VAL A 399 -5.01 -15.15 28.11
C VAL A 399 -3.89 -16.04 28.65
N THR A 400 -3.04 -15.47 29.50
CA THR A 400 -1.88 -16.12 30.12
C THR A 400 -1.82 -15.78 31.61
N ARG A 401 -1.03 -16.52 32.39
CA ARG A 401 -0.78 -16.26 33.81
C ARG A 401 0.66 -15.80 33.96
#